data_AF-A0A2H4STI0-F1
#
_entry.id   AF-A0A2H4STI0-F1
#
_cell.length_a   1.000
_cell.length_b   1.000
_cell.length_c   1.000
_cell.angle_alpha   90.00
_cell.angle_beta   90.00
_cell.angle_gamma   90.00
#
_symmetry.space_group_name_H-M   'P 1'
#
loop_
_entity.id
_entity.type
_entity.pdbx_description
1 polymer ?
#
loop_
_entity_poly.entity_id
_entity_poly.type
_entity_poly.pdbx_seq_one_letter_code
_entity_poly.pdbx_strand_id
1 'polypeptide(L)'
;MAVRILVKCSSQTIPGTALDRRTTIANIACRHRLGRDFDERHDGLRSAGHHVLDHSRCYFLIDIGPRASQDPEVCYFRWNGEVLCEQRVTPPLIWHLTNIYPFNPDPADIKSFSDEEYRATYGEEAFAKLVMGRIKVKRKMGRELSSEERRVLEQHPELADK
;
A
#
# COMPACT_ATOMS: atom_id res chain seq x y z
N MET A 1 -12.48 -20.54 3.63
CA MET A 1 -11.04 -20.48 3.99
C MET A 1 -10.57 -19.05 3.83
N ALA A 2 -9.80 -18.54 4.78
CA ALA A 2 -9.26 -17.18 4.74
C ALA A 2 -7.80 -17.21 4.27
N VAL A 3 -7.44 -16.34 3.31
CA VAL A 3 -6.10 -16.27 2.72
C VAL A 3 -5.65 -14.81 2.69
N ARG A 4 -4.41 -14.57 3.10
CA ARG A 4 -3.73 -13.28 3.03
C ARG A 4 -2.54 -13.39 2.09
N ILE A 5 -2.56 -12.64 1.00
CA ILE A 5 -1.49 -12.60 0.03
C ILE A 5 -0.72 -11.29 0.17
N LEU A 6 0.56 -11.37 0.51
CA LEU A 6 1.49 -10.24 0.42
C LEU A 6 2.22 -10.29 -0.92
N VAL A 7 2.16 -9.22 -1.70
CA VAL A 7 2.98 -9.02 -2.89
C VAL A 7 3.95 -7.86 -2.66
N LYS A 8 5.25 -8.11 -2.82
CA LYS A 8 6.29 -7.09 -2.79
C LYS A 8 6.77 -6.78 -4.21
N CYS A 9 6.73 -5.50 -4.58
CA CYS A 9 7.39 -4.95 -5.77
C CYS A 9 8.56 -4.09 -5.31
N SER A 10 9.77 -4.35 -5.80
CA SER A 10 10.97 -3.64 -5.30
C SER A 10 11.35 -2.45 -6.17
N SER A 11 11.35 -2.66 -7.49
CA SER A 11 11.76 -1.68 -8.50
C SER A 11 11.29 -2.05 -9.90
N GLN A 12 10.32 -2.96 -9.99
CA GLN A 12 9.83 -3.51 -11.24
C GLN A 12 8.63 -2.69 -11.71
N THR A 13 8.49 -2.54 -13.02
CA THR A 13 7.29 -1.97 -13.63
C THR A 13 6.10 -2.89 -13.36
N ILE A 14 4.98 -2.29 -12.99
CA ILE A 14 3.70 -3.00 -12.86
C ILE A 14 2.90 -2.71 -14.14
N PRO A 15 2.36 -3.75 -14.80
CA PRO A 15 1.54 -3.55 -16.00
C PRO A 15 0.34 -2.64 -15.73
N GLY A 16 -0.11 -1.95 -16.79
CA GLY A 16 -1.29 -1.09 -16.75
C GLY A 16 -1.00 0.37 -16.37
N THR A 17 -2.06 1.17 -16.41
CA THR A 17 -1.98 2.61 -16.08
C THR A 17 -1.70 2.79 -14.58
N ALA A 18 -1.16 3.94 -14.20
CA ALA A 18 -0.85 4.23 -12.79
C ALA A 18 -2.03 3.99 -11.84
N LEU A 19 -3.27 4.22 -12.28
CA LEU A 19 -4.49 4.03 -11.50
C LEU A 19 -4.87 2.55 -11.35
N ASP A 20 -4.59 1.74 -12.37
CA ASP A 20 -5.04 0.34 -12.44
C ASP A 20 -4.04 -0.64 -11.81
N ARG A 21 -2.82 -0.21 -11.49
CA ARG A 21 -1.73 -1.07 -11.00
C ARG A 21 -2.10 -1.85 -9.74
N ARG A 22 -2.91 -1.27 -8.85
CA ARG A 22 -3.41 -1.95 -7.64
C ARG A 22 -4.27 -3.16 -8.01
N THR A 23 -5.30 -2.94 -8.81
CA THR A 23 -6.22 -3.98 -9.27
C THR A 23 -5.50 -5.00 -10.16
N THR A 24 -4.54 -4.54 -10.97
CA THR A 24 -3.74 -5.40 -11.84
C THR A 24 -2.91 -6.41 -11.03
N ILE A 25 -2.17 -5.96 -10.01
CA ILE A 25 -1.42 -6.89 -9.14
C ILE A 25 -2.36 -7.80 -8.35
N ALA A 26 -3.49 -7.28 -7.88
CA ALA A 26 -4.48 -8.10 -7.18
C ALA A 26 -5.02 -9.23 -8.08
N ASN A 27 -5.39 -8.93 -9.33
CA ASN A 27 -5.81 -9.94 -10.30
C ASN A 27 -4.71 -10.96 -10.60
N ILE A 28 -3.47 -10.52 -10.81
CA ILE A 28 -2.34 -11.42 -11.05
C ILE A 28 -2.18 -12.39 -9.86
N ALA A 29 -2.23 -11.88 -8.63
CA ALA A 29 -2.07 -12.68 -7.42
C ALA A 29 -3.24 -13.64 -7.18
N CYS A 30 -4.49 -13.17 -7.34
CA CYS A 30 -5.68 -14.00 -7.22
C CYS A 30 -5.70 -15.11 -8.28
N ARG A 31 -5.36 -14.82 -9.54
CA ARG A 31 -5.26 -15.85 -10.59
C ARG A 31 -4.20 -16.88 -10.25
N HIS A 32 -3.03 -16.42 -9.81
CA HIS A 32 -1.92 -17.30 -9.47
C HIS A 32 -2.24 -18.24 -8.29
N ARG A 33 -2.89 -17.74 -7.23
CA ARG A 33 -3.13 -18.53 -6.01
C ARG A 33 -4.48 -19.27 -6.00
N LEU A 34 -5.50 -18.68 -6.62
CA LEU A 34 -6.90 -19.10 -6.51
C LEU A 34 -7.55 -19.46 -7.86
N GLY A 35 -6.90 -19.19 -8.99
CA GLY A 35 -7.49 -19.44 -10.32
C GLY A 35 -8.66 -18.52 -10.70
N ARG A 36 -8.84 -17.39 -10.00
CA ARG A 36 -9.90 -16.39 -10.28
C ARG A 36 -9.38 -14.96 -10.20
N ASP A 37 -10.14 -14.01 -10.73
CA ASP A 37 -9.88 -12.58 -10.56
C ASP A 37 -10.19 -12.08 -9.15
N PHE A 38 -9.62 -10.93 -8.80
CA PHE A 38 -9.90 -10.21 -7.56
C PHE A 38 -11.34 -9.68 -7.58
N ASP A 39 -12.08 -9.88 -6.48
CA ASP A 39 -13.45 -9.43 -6.34
C ASP A 39 -13.50 -8.25 -5.36
N GLU A 40 -13.58 -7.03 -5.88
CA GLU A 40 -13.59 -5.80 -5.07
C GLU A 40 -14.73 -5.69 -4.05
N ARG A 41 -15.80 -6.48 -4.22
CA ARG A 41 -16.95 -6.45 -3.31
C ARG A 41 -16.70 -7.29 -2.06
N HIS A 42 -15.87 -8.32 -2.17
CA HIS A 42 -15.68 -9.32 -1.12
C HIS A 42 -14.23 -9.41 -0.63
N ASP A 43 -13.26 -9.19 -1.50
CA ASP A 43 -11.83 -9.23 -1.20
C ASP A 43 -11.33 -7.86 -0.73
N GLY A 44 -10.40 -7.88 0.23
CA GLY A 44 -9.73 -6.68 0.73
C GLY A 44 -8.45 -6.39 -0.05
N LEU A 45 -8.21 -5.14 -0.43
CA LEU A 45 -6.96 -4.71 -1.08
C LEU A 45 -6.36 -3.47 -0.41
N ARG A 46 -5.19 -3.65 0.20
CA ARG A 46 -4.37 -2.57 0.76
C ARG A 46 -3.07 -2.45 -0.01
N SER A 47 -2.56 -1.22 -0.12
CA SER A 47 -1.28 -0.96 -0.75
C SER A 47 -0.45 0.00 0.09
N ALA A 48 0.86 -0.21 0.13
CA ALA A 48 1.82 0.69 0.75
C ALA A 48 2.93 1.07 -0.23
N GLY A 49 3.46 2.28 -0.13
CA GLY A 49 4.45 2.82 -1.07
C GLY A 49 3.84 3.37 -2.37
N HIS A 50 4.69 3.68 -3.34
CA HIS A 50 4.31 4.46 -4.53
C HIS A 50 4.05 3.58 -5.76
N HIS A 51 3.00 2.76 -5.71
CA HIS A 51 2.63 1.86 -6.82
C HIS A 51 2.30 2.59 -8.14
N VAL A 52 1.91 3.86 -8.08
CA VAL A 52 1.64 4.71 -9.25
C VAL A 52 2.91 5.11 -10.00
N LEU A 53 4.08 4.93 -9.39
CA LEU A 53 5.38 5.26 -9.97
C LEU A 53 6.11 3.98 -10.37
N ASP A 54 6.76 4.01 -11.53
CA ASP A 54 7.69 2.95 -11.90
C ASP A 54 8.93 2.96 -11.03
N HIS A 55 9.57 1.79 -10.98
CA HIS A 55 10.82 1.55 -10.27
C HIS A 55 10.80 1.93 -8.78
N SER A 56 9.60 1.98 -8.20
CA SER A 56 9.39 2.34 -6.81
C SER A 56 8.99 1.11 -6.00
N ARG A 57 9.52 1.04 -4.77
CA ARG A 57 9.15 -0.03 -3.85
C ARG A 57 7.71 0.16 -3.38
N CYS A 58 6.90 -0.88 -3.57
CA CYS A 58 5.53 -0.90 -3.07
C CYS A 58 5.12 -2.32 -2.67
N TYR A 59 4.08 -2.38 -1.86
CA TYR A 59 3.53 -3.61 -1.32
C TYR A 59 2.03 -3.62 -1.53
N PHE A 60 1.49 -4.81 -1.75
CA PHE A 60 0.06 -5.05 -1.83
C PHE A 60 -0.29 -6.17 -0.85
N LEU A 61 -1.31 -5.94 -0.04
CA LEU A 61 -1.85 -6.92 0.88
C LEU A 61 -3.27 -7.21 0.44
N ILE A 62 -3.53 -8.45 0.05
CA ILE A 62 -4.80 -8.91 -0.49
C ILE A 62 -5.37 -9.92 0.49
N ASP A 63 -6.57 -9.65 1.02
CA ASP A 63 -7.24 -10.51 1.99
C ASP A 63 -8.48 -11.13 1.31
N ILE A 64 -8.55 -12.46 1.26
CA ILE A 64 -9.65 -13.22 0.65
C ILE A 64 -10.35 -14.05 1.72
N GLY A 65 -11.67 -13.94 1.79
CA GLY A 65 -12.51 -14.73 2.68
C GLY A 65 -13.26 -13.87 3.71
N PRO A 66 -13.85 -14.50 4.74
CA PRO A 66 -14.69 -13.80 5.72
C PRO A 66 -13.94 -12.68 6.43
N ARG A 67 -14.60 -11.53 6.61
CA ARG A 67 -14.05 -10.39 7.36
C ARG A 67 -13.66 -10.82 8.78
N ALA A 68 -12.60 -10.21 9.32
CA ALA A 68 -12.10 -10.48 10.67
C ALA A 68 -11.74 -11.96 10.96
N SER A 69 -11.48 -12.75 9.91
CA SER A 69 -11.00 -14.13 10.07
C SER A 69 -9.73 -14.18 10.91
N GLN A 70 -9.71 -15.10 11.87
CA GLN A 70 -8.53 -15.39 12.67
C GLN A 70 -7.62 -16.35 11.89
N ASP A 71 -6.31 -16.16 12.02
CA ASP A 71 -5.27 -17.04 11.46
C ASP A 71 -5.44 -17.38 9.96
N PRO A 72 -5.52 -16.37 9.08
CA PRO A 72 -5.56 -16.62 7.63
C PRO A 72 -4.29 -17.33 7.17
N GLU A 73 -4.41 -18.17 6.15
CA GLU A 73 -3.23 -18.68 5.44
C GLU A 73 -2.46 -17.51 4.84
N VAL A 74 -1.18 -17.38 5.15
CA VAL A 74 -0.35 -16.30 4.61
C VAL A 74 0.47 -16.81 3.44
N CYS A 75 0.36 -16.14 2.29
CA CYS A 75 1.23 -16.34 1.13
C CYS A 75 2.08 -15.08 0.91
N TYR A 76 3.32 -15.26 0.48
CA TYR A 76 4.21 -14.14 0.15
C TYR A 76 4.81 -14.33 -1.25
N PHE A 77 4.62 -13.33 -2.09
CA PHE A 77 5.19 -13.26 -3.44
C PHE A 77 6.05 -12.03 -3.64
N ARG A 78 7.08 -12.17 -4.46
CA ARG A 78 7.84 -11.08 -5.04
C ARG A 78 7.47 -10.93 -6.51
N TRP A 79 7.10 -9.73 -6.93
CA TRP A 79 6.96 -9.40 -8.35
C TRP A 79 8.34 -9.16 -8.96
N ASN A 80 8.67 -9.87 -10.04
CA ASN A 80 9.94 -9.72 -10.75
C ASN A 80 9.86 -8.85 -12.02
N GLY A 81 8.66 -8.36 -12.38
CA GLY A 81 8.41 -7.59 -13.60
C GLY A 81 7.57 -8.35 -14.63
N GLU A 82 7.46 -9.68 -14.47
CA GLU A 82 6.78 -10.56 -15.43
C GLU A 82 5.87 -11.56 -14.72
N VAL A 83 6.35 -12.16 -13.62
CA VAL A 83 5.66 -13.21 -12.86
C VAL A 83 5.80 -13.00 -11.35
N LEU A 84 4.91 -13.65 -10.61
CA LEU A 84 5.02 -13.78 -9.16
C LEU A 84 5.98 -14.90 -8.81
N CYS A 85 7.01 -14.59 -8.04
CA CYS A 85 7.92 -15.57 -7.45
C CYS A 85 7.48 -15.83 -6.02
N GLU A 86 7.12 -17.08 -5.69
CA GLU A 86 6.81 -17.48 -4.31
C GLU A 86 8.03 -17.27 -3.42
N GLN A 87 7.78 -16.81 -2.20
CA GLN A 87 8.79 -16.53 -1.20
C GLN A 87 8.42 -17.25 0.09
N ARG A 88 9.44 -17.65 0.84
CA ARG A 88 9.24 -18.26 2.16
C ARG A 88 8.56 -17.26 3.10
N VAL A 89 7.46 -17.69 3.69
CA VAL A 89 6.81 -16.96 4.79
C VAL A 89 7.53 -17.30 6.08
N THR A 90 7.95 -16.28 6.82
CA THR A 90 8.67 -16.43 8.09
C THR A 90 7.76 -16.10 9.28
N PRO A 91 7.95 -16.73 10.45
CA PRO A 91 7.15 -16.40 11.63
C PRO A 91 7.14 -14.90 11.99
N PRO A 92 8.26 -14.16 11.91
CA PRO A 92 8.25 -12.71 12.13
C PRO A 92 7.36 -11.94 11.14
N LEU A 93 7.32 -12.38 9.87
CA LEU A 93 6.43 -11.77 8.88
C LEU A 93 4.96 -12.03 9.21
N ILE A 94 4.61 -13.26 9.57
CA ILE A 94 3.24 -13.62 9.99
C ILE A 94 2.85 -12.76 11.18
N TRP A 95 3.71 -12.72 12.21
CA TRP A 95 3.47 -11.91 13.40
C TRP A 95 3.24 -10.43 13.05
N HIS A 96 4.09 -9.85 12.20
CA HIS A 96 3.93 -8.46 11.77
C HIS A 96 2.61 -8.23 11.03
N LEU A 97 2.26 -9.10 10.08
CA LEU A 97 1.03 -8.95 9.30
C LEU A 97 -0.21 -9.08 10.18
N THR A 98 -0.24 -10.04 11.10
CA THR A 98 -1.38 -10.28 11.99
C THR A 98 -1.57 -9.15 12.99
N ASN A 99 -0.49 -8.61 13.58
CA ASN A 99 -0.59 -7.59 14.63
C ASN A 99 -0.77 -6.17 14.08
N ILE A 100 -0.26 -5.87 12.90
CA ILE A 100 -0.28 -4.50 12.35
C ILE A 100 -1.44 -4.30 11.37
N TYR A 101 -1.87 -5.35 10.66
CA TYR A 101 -2.89 -5.24 9.62
C TYR A 101 -4.08 -6.16 9.94
N PRO A 102 -5.18 -5.63 10.49
CA PRO A 102 -6.42 -6.39 10.65
C PRO A 102 -6.85 -7.05 9.33
N PHE A 103 -7.38 -8.28 9.41
CA PHE A 103 -7.80 -9.05 8.23
C PHE A 103 -9.15 -8.56 7.69
N ASN A 104 -9.11 -7.99 6.47
CA ASN A 104 -10.28 -7.45 5.77
C ASN A 104 -11.31 -6.77 6.71
N PRO A 105 -10.91 -5.73 7.48
CA PRO A 105 -11.78 -5.17 8.50
C PRO A 105 -13.00 -4.51 7.86
N ASP A 106 -14.02 -4.25 8.67
CA ASP A 106 -15.17 -3.47 8.23
C ASP A 106 -14.70 -2.06 7.83
N PRO A 107 -15.21 -1.48 6.72
CA PRO A 107 -14.95 -0.08 6.40
C PRO A 107 -15.19 0.88 7.58
N ALA A 108 -16.15 0.58 8.46
CA ALA A 108 -16.41 1.38 9.67
C ALA A 108 -15.27 1.36 10.69
N ASP A 109 -14.44 0.30 10.70
CA ASP A 109 -13.29 0.15 11.60
C ASP A 109 -12.01 0.79 11.06
N ILE A 110 -12.01 1.20 9.78
CA ILE A 110 -10.87 1.84 9.16
C ILE A 110 -10.82 3.30 9.62
N LYS A 111 -9.99 3.58 10.64
CA LYS A 111 -9.68 4.96 11.04
C LYS A 111 -8.95 5.68 9.91
N SER A 112 -9.65 6.59 9.23
CA SER A 112 -9.04 7.65 8.42
C SER A 112 -8.86 8.89 9.28
N PHE A 113 -7.65 9.45 9.30
CA PHE A 113 -7.41 10.74 9.91
C PHE A 113 -7.47 11.82 8.83
N SER A 114 -8.17 12.91 9.12
CA SER A 114 -7.93 14.20 8.46
C SER A 114 -6.49 14.67 8.74
N ASP A 115 -6.01 15.65 7.98
CA ASP A 115 -4.68 16.21 8.17
C ASP A 115 -4.56 16.88 9.57
N GLU A 116 -5.63 17.52 10.05
CA GLU A 116 -5.72 18.08 11.39
C GLU A 116 -5.68 17.01 12.49
N GLU A 117 -6.46 15.93 12.35
CA GLU A 117 -6.46 14.84 13.34
C GLU A 117 -5.11 14.10 13.35
N TYR A 118 -4.50 13.90 12.17
CA TYR A 118 -3.18 13.30 12.06
C TYR A 118 -2.13 14.16 12.76
N ARG A 119 -2.14 15.47 12.51
CA ARG A 119 -1.25 16.44 13.16
C ARG A 119 -1.45 16.46 14.67
N ALA A 120 -2.69 16.43 15.16
CA ALA A 120 -2.99 16.39 16.59
C ALA A 120 -2.54 15.08 17.25
N THR A 121 -2.66 13.95 16.55
CA THR A 121 -2.35 12.62 17.08
C THR A 121 -0.85 12.32 17.07
N TYR A 122 -0.16 12.67 15.99
CA TYR A 122 1.24 12.29 15.74
C TYR A 122 2.23 13.46 15.80
N GLY A 123 1.75 14.69 15.92
CA GLY A 123 2.56 15.90 16.04
C GLY A 123 2.99 16.50 14.69
N GLU A 124 3.52 17.72 14.77
CA GLU A 124 3.90 18.53 13.60
C GLU A 124 5.03 17.89 12.78
N GLU A 125 6.03 17.29 13.43
CA GLU A 125 7.16 16.69 12.74
C GLU A 125 6.75 15.47 11.88
N ALA A 126 5.86 14.62 12.41
CA ALA A 126 5.32 13.49 11.67
C ALA A 126 4.45 13.97 10.50
N PHE A 127 3.65 15.00 10.72
CA PHE A 127 2.84 15.63 9.69
C PHE A 127 3.70 16.24 8.56
N ALA A 128 4.76 16.99 8.90
CA ALA A 128 5.69 17.55 7.92
C ALA A 128 6.32 16.45 7.04
N LYS A 129 6.78 15.34 7.65
CA LYS A 129 7.30 14.18 6.90
C LYS A 129 6.25 13.58 5.95
N LEU A 130 4.99 13.48 6.38
CA LEU A 130 3.88 13.02 5.55
C LEU A 130 3.66 13.93 4.34
N VAL A 131 3.57 15.25 4.56
CA VAL A 131 3.37 16.24 3.50
C VAL A 131 4.53 16.25 2.50
N MET A 132 5.77 16.16 2.99
CA MET A 132 6.95 16.04 2.12
C MET A 132 6.90 14.79 1.24
N GLY A 133 6.44 13.65 1.78
CA GLY A 133 6.19 12.45 0.99
C GLY A 133 5.19 12.70 -0.15
N ARG A 134 4.08 13.40 0.13
CA ARG A 134 3.06 13.76 -0.87
C ARG A 134 3.63 14.68 -1.96
N ILE A 135 4.42 15.68 -1.58
CA ILE A 135 5.08 16.61 -2.51
C ILE A 135 6.01 15.86 -3.48
N LYS A 136 6.88 14.97 -2.96
CA LYS A 136 7.82 14.21 -3.81
C LYS A 136 7.08 13.38 -4.85
N VAL A 137 5.95 12.77 -4.48
CA VAL A 137 5.10 12.00 -5.40
C VAL A 137 4.49 12.92 -6.46
N LYS A 138 3.88 14.04 -6.05
CA LYS A 138 3.27 14.99 -6.99
C LYS A 138 4.27 15.53 -8.01
N ARG A 139 5.48 15.91 -7.56
CA ARG A 139 6.57 16.34 -8.46
C ARG A 139 6.94 15.26 -9.47
N LYS A 140 7.13 14.00 -9.02
CA LYS A 140 7.41 12.87 -9.93
C LYS A 140 6.29 12.61 -10.92
N MET A 141 5.04 12.93 -10.56
CA MET A 141 3.87 12.80 -11.43
C MET A 141 3.61 14.05 -12.28
N GLY A 142 4.41 15.11 -12.18
CA GLY A 142 4.17 16.38 -12.88
C GLY A 142 2.89 17.10 -12.42
N ARG A 143 2.43 16.87 -11.18
CA ARG A 143 1.22 17.49 -10.61
C ARG A 143 1.54 18.75 -9.82
N GLU A 144 0.62 19.70 -9.86
CA GLU A 144 0.73 20.93 -9.07
C GLU A 144 0.59 20.67 -7.57
N LEU A 145 1.34 21.45 -6.79
CA LEU A 145 1.28 21.45 -5.33
C LEU A 145 0.13 22.34 -4.85
N SER A 146 -0.57 21.89 -3.82
CA SER A 146 -1.59 22.68 -3.11
C SER A 146 -0.97 23.84 -2.32
N SER A 147 -1.79 24.79 -1.91
CA SER A 147 -1.34 25.93 -1.09
C SER A 147 -0.69 25.49 0.22
N GLU A 148 -1.22 24.43 0.86
CA GLU A 148 -0.65 23.89 2.10
C GLU A 148 0.71 23.20 1.87
N GLU A 149 0.85 22.44 0.79
CA GLU A 149 2.11 21.82 0.41
C GLU A 149 3.20 22.86 0.09
N ARG A 150 2.82 23.97 -0.57
CA ARG A 150 3.73 25.10 -0.82
C ARG A 150 4.17 25.76 0.49
N ARG A 151 3.24 26.00 1.41
CA ARG A 151 3.54 26.58 2.73
C ARG A 151 4.52 25.70 3.54
N VAL A 152 4.33 24.37 3.51
CA VAL A 152 5.25 23.45 4.19
C VAL A 152 6.65 23.48 3.57
N LEU A 153 6.77 23.60 2.25
CA LEU A 153 8.08 23.78 1.59
C LEU A 153 8.77 25.09 1.95
N GLU A 154 8.01 26.18 2.07
CA GLU A 154 8.54 27.48 2.49
C GLU A 154 9.04 27.46 3.93
N GLN A 155 8.38 26.70 4.81
CA GLN A 155 8.76 26.53 6.22
C GLN A 155 9.90 25.51 6.42
N HIS A 156 10.08 24.60 5.49
CA HIS A 156 11.10 23.53 5.52
C HIS A 156 11.91 23.45 4.21
N PRO A 157 12.64 24.52 3.83
CA PRO A 157 13.42 24.54 2.60
C PRO A 157 14.48 23.42 2.57
N GLU A 158 14.98 22.99 3.72
CA GLU A 158 15.93 21.88 3.88
C GLU A 158 15.38 20.52 3.41
N LEU A 159 14.07 20.39 3.28
CA LEU A 159 13.40 19.17 2.83
C LEU A 159 13.10 19.18 1.32
N ALA A 160 13.28 20.32 0.63
CA ALA A 160 12.90 20.52 -0.78
C ALA A 160 13.78 19.77 -1.79
N ASP A 161 15.03 19.44 -1.43
CA ASP A 161 16.09 18.92 -2.32
C ASP A 161 16.59 17.49 -2.01
N LYS A 162 15.90 16.74 -1.13
CA LYS A 162 16.14 15.29 -0.93
C LYS A 162 15.05 14.45 -1.58
#